data_AF-A0A4S2KV03-F1
#
_entry.id   AF-A0A4S2KV03-F1
#
_cell.length_a   1.000
_cell.length_b   1.000
_cell.length_c   1.000
_cell.angle_alpha   90.00
_cell.angle_beta   90.00
_cell.angle_gamma   90.00
#
_symmetry.space_group_name_H-M   'P 1'
#
loop_
_entity.id
_entity.type
_entity.pdbx_description
1 polymer ?
#
loop_
_entity_poly.entity_id
_entity_poly.type
_entity_poly.pdbx_seq_one_letter_code
_entity_poly.pdbx_strand_id
1 'polypeptide(L)'
;MDDYASHSKTDEKVMMTEAYTSLENTIKYYNYDSHIPFNFNFIMNVTAASNATTFKRIIEEWMKAMPKDSVANWVMGNHDRNRTASRFPGRADQMTMLAMILPGVAVTYYGEEIGMVDKMDISWTDTQDPQACNAGKDKYKSRSRDPVRTPYQWNFSTNA
;
A
#
# COMPACT_ATOMS: atom_id res chain seq x y z
N MET A 1 -11.49 3.32 -22.00
CA MET A 1 -11.20 4.68 -21.50
C MET A 1 -10.52 5.52 -22.57
N ASP A 2 -9.70 4.88 -23.39
CA ASP A 2 -8.94 5.49 -24.47
C ASP A 2 -9.85 6.14 -25.52
N ASP A 3 -10.96 5.49 -25.87
CA ASP A 3 -11.99 6.09 -26.72
C ASP A 3 -12.51 7.41 -26.13
N TYR A 4 -12.79 7.45 -24.83
CA TYR A 4 -13.25 8.68 -24.17
C TYR A 4 -12.17 9.77 -24.22
N ALA A 5 -10.92 9.45 -23.89
CA ALA A 5 -9.81 10.41 -23.93
C ALA A 5 -9.61 10.97 -25.36
N SER A 6 -9.63 10.10 -26.37
CA SER A 6 -9.52 10.45 -27.78
C SER A 6 -10.67 11.35 -28.25
N HIS A 7 -11.92 10.95 -28.02
CA HIS A 7 -13.10 11.73 -28.45
C HIS A 7 -13.21 13.08 -27.72
N SER A 8 -12.86 13.11 -26.43
CA SER A 8 -12.90 14.33 -25.62
C SER A 8 -11.68 15.25 -25.79
N LYS A 9 -10.66 14.81 -26.54
CA LYS A 9 -9.36 15.50 -26.68
C LYS A 9 -8.73 15.84 -25.32
N THR A 10 -8.76 14.88 -24.39
CA THR A 10 -8.16 15.02 -23.06
C THR A 10 -6.99 14.07 -22.88
N ASP A 11 -6.19 14.29 -21.84
CA ASP A 11 -5.09 13.41 -21.48
C ASP A 11 -5.56 11.97 -21.21
N GLU A 12 -4.65 11.02 -21.38
CA GLU A 12 -4.86 9.60 -21.11
C GLU A 12 -5.40 9.37 -19.70
N LYS A 13 -6.31 8.40 -19.55
CA LYS A 13 -6.91 8.04 -18.28
C LYS A 13 -6.27 6.77 -17.76
N VAL A 14 -5.59 6.86 -16.64
CA VAL A 14 -4.92 5.72 -16.00
C VAL A 14 -5.94 4.86 -15.27
N MET A 15 -5.92 3.55 -15.52
CA MET A 15 -6.64 2.56 -14.72
C MET A 15 -5.68 1.90 -13.74
N MET A 16 -6.02 1.95 -12.46
CA MET A 16 -5.32 1.21 -11.41
C MET A 16 -6.26 0.16 -10.81
N THR A 17 -5.76 -1.06 -10.59
CA THR A 17 -6.60 -2.15 -10.08
C THR A 17 -6.05 -2.66 -8.76
N GLU A 18 -6.93 -2.86 -7.79
CA GLU A 18 -6.58 -3.39 -6.48
C GLU A 18 -6.99 -4.85 -6.34
N ALA A 19 -6.04 -5.73 -6.00
CA ALA A 19 -6.34 -7.11 -5.64
C ALA A 19 -5.28 -7.68 -4.70
N TYR A 20 -5.69 -8.14 -3.51
CA TYR A 20 -4.85 -8.97 -2.65
C TYR A 20 -4.94 -10.43 -3.12
N THR A 21 -4.02 -10.83 -4.01
CA THR A 21 -3.96 -12.17 -4.60
C THR A 21 -2.50 -12.57 -4.89
N SER A 22 -2.29 -13.79 -5.41
CA SER A 22 -0.97 -14.23 -5.87
C SER A 22 -0.41 -13.34 -6.98
N LEU A 23 0.92 -13.26 -7.08
CA LEU A 23 1.61 -12.54 -8.17
C LEU A 23 1.08 -12.96 -9.55
N GLU A 24 0.91 -14.27 -9.79
CA GLU A 24 0.37 -14.78 -11.05
C GLU A 24 -0.99 -14.16 -11.42
N ASN A 25 -1.89 -14.04 -10.44
CA ASN A 25 -3.20 -13.44 -10.66
C ASN A 25 -3.11 -11.92 -10.78
N THR A 26 -2.23 -11.26 -10.03
CA THR A 26 -2.02 -9.81 -10.14
C THR A 26 -1.50 -9.44 -11.53
N ILE A 27 -0.54 -10.19 -12.07
CA ILE A 27 0.02 -9.93 -13.40
C ILE A 27 -1.03 -10.06 -14.51
N LYS A 28 -2.04 -10.93 -14.37
CA LYS A 28 -3.12 -11.05 -15.36
C LYS A 28 -3.83 -9.73 -15.61
N TYR A 29 -3.94 -8.83 -14.62
CA TYR A 29 -4.61 -7.54 -14.80
C TYR A 29 -3.92 -6.61 -15.80
N TYR A 30 -2.60 -6.71 -16.00
CA TYR A 30 -1.93 -5.99 -17.09
C TYR A 30 -2.49 -6.38 -18.47
N ASN A 31 -2.98 -7.60 -18.63
CA ASN A 31 -3.59 -8.08 -19.88
C ASN A 31 -5.08 -7.75 -20.01
N TYR A 32 -5.67 -7.08 -19.01
CA TYR A 32 -7.08 -6.68 -18.96
C TYR A 32 -7.21 -5.18 -18.70
N ASP A 33 -6.43 -4.38 -19.45
CA ASP A 33 -6.45 -2.91 -19.49
C ASP A 33 -6.06 -2.16 -18.20
N SER A 34 -5.61 -2.88 -17.16
CA SER A 34 -5.03 -2.24 -15.99
C SER A 34 -3.65 -1.72 -16.32
N HIS A 35 -3.47 -0.41 -16.20
CA HIS A 35 -2.16 0.22 -16.39
C HIS A 35 -1.26 -0.08 -15.19
N ILE A 36 -1.85 -0.10 -13.99
CA ILE A 36 -1.15 -0.32 -12.73
C ILE A 36 -2.00 -1.23 -11.81
N PRO A 37 -1.85 -2.55 -11.88
CA PRO A 37 -2.32 -3.42 -10.82
C PRO A 37 -1.42 -3.24 -9.59
N PHE A 38 -2.00 -2.83 -8.45
CA PHE A 38 -1.23 -2.49 -7.26
C PHE A 38 -0.38 -3.67 -6.77
N ASN A 39 0.92 -3.40 -6.57
CA ASN A 39 1.90 -4.35 -6.09
C ASN A 39 1.96 -4.34 -4.56
N PHE A 40 1.17 -5.20 -3.92
CA PHE A 40 1.17 -5.36 -2.46
C PHE A 40 2.19 -6.38 -1.95
N ASN A 41 3.15 -6.84 -2.75
CA ASN A 41 4.10 -7.87 -2.31
C ASN A 41 4.97 -7.43 -1.12
N PHE A 42 5.37 -6.16 -1.06
CA PHE A 42 6.08 -5.64 0.11
C PHE A 42 5.22 -5.61 1.36
N ILE A 43 3.90 -5.44 1.23
CA ILE A 43 2.95 -5.51 2.33
C ILE A 43 2.74 -6.95 2.79
N MET A 44 2.55 -7.88 1.85
CA MET A 44 2.14 -9.26 2.14
C MET A 44 3.30 -10.18 2.53
N ASN A 45 4.47 -10.00 1.92
CA ASN A 45 5.53 -11.01 1.91
C ASN A 45 6.82 -10.55 2.62
N VAL A 46 6.84 -9.33 3.17
CA VAL A 46 8.02 -8.76 3.84
C VAL A 46 7.64 -8.27 5.23
N THR A 47 8.53 -8.49 6.19
CA THR A 47 8.35 -8.12 7.61
C THR A 47 9.63 -7.49 8.15
N ALA A 48 9.59 -6.98 9.39
CA ALA A 48 10.78 -6.46 10.04
C ALA A 48 11.94 -7.49 10.15
N ALA A 49 11.64 -8.79 10.14
CA ALA A 49 12.65 -9.85 10.21
C ALA A 49 13.28 -10.20 8.84
N SER A 50 12.71 -9.70 7.75
CA SER A 50 13.20 -9.99 6.40
C SER A 50 14.59 -9.38 6.16
N ASN A 51 15.48 -10.15 5.54
CA ASN A 51 16.81 -9.72 5.15
C ASN A 51 16.85 -9.20 3.70
N ALA A 52 17.96 -8.60 3.29
CA ALA A 52 18.14 -8.03 1.95
C ALA A 52 17.83 -9.03 0.80
N THR A 53 18.16 -10.32 0.98
CA THR A 53 17.85 -11.38 0.00
C THR A 53 16.35 -11.50 -0.24
N THR A 54 15.53 -11.36 0.80
CA THR A 54 14.06 -11.40 0.68
C THR A 54 13.55 -10.23 -0.15
N PHE A 55 14.03 -9.02 0.12
CA PHE A 55 13.66 -7.81 -0.63
C PHE A 55 14.04 -7.94 -2.10
N LYS A 56 15.30 -8.33 -2.37
CA LYS A 56 15.80 -8.55 -3.73
C LYS A 56 14.93 -9.54 -4.50
N ARG A 57 14.61 -10.68 -3.89
CA ARG A 57 13.77 -11.72 -4.51
C ARG A 57 12.39 -11.17 -4.90
N ILE A 58 11.73 -10.42 -4.01
CA ILE A 58 10.41 -9.83 -4.29
C ILE A 58 10.46 -8.84 -5.47
N ILE A 59 11.52 -8.02 -5.55
CA ILE A 59 11.74 -7.10 -6.67
C ILE A 59 11.95 -7.88 -7.97
N GLU A 60 12.85 -8.86 -7.96
CA GLU A 60 13.17 -9.67 -9.15
C GLU A 60 11.96 -10.47 -9.64
N GLU A 61 11.15 -11.03 -8.74
CA GLU A 61 9.93 -11.76 -9.06
C GLU A 61 8.92 -10.88 -9.80
N TRP A 62 8.68 -9.65 -9.32
CA TRP A 62 7.78 -8.71 -10.00
C TRP A 62 8.31 -8.32 -11.38
N MET A 63 9.59 -7.90 -11.44
CA MET A 63 10.21 -7.45 -12.68
C MET A 63 10.29 -8.54 -13.74
N LYS A 64 10.45 -9.81 -13.33
CA LYS A 64 10.46 -10.96 -14.24
C LYS A 64 9.06 -11.34 -14.73
N ALA A 65 8.05 -11.20 -13.89
CA ALA A 65 6.69 -11.64 -14.20
C ALA A 65 5.89 -10.61 -15.01
N MET A 66 6.20 -9.32 -14.84
CA MET A 66 5.52 -8.23 -15.53
C MET A 66 5.66 -8.36 -17.06
N PRO A 67 4.59 -8.11 -17.85
CA PRO A 67 4.69 -8.11 -19.31
C PRO A 67 5.67 -7.04 -19.80
N LYS A 68 6.22 -7.28 -20.98
CA LYS A 68 7.11 -6.31 -21.63
C LYS A 68 6.38 -4.97 -21.82
N ASP A 69 7.12 -3.87 -21.67
CA ASP A 69 6.63 -2.51 -21.89
C ASP A 69 5.53 -2.04 -20.90
N SER A 70 5.27 -2.82 -19.83
CA SER A 70 4.39 -2.43 -18.72
C SER A 70 5.14 -1.60 -17.65
N VAL A 71 4.38 -0.92 -16.79
CA VAL A 71 4.92 -0.05 -15.73
C VAL A 71 4.84 -0.74 -14.37
N ALA A 72 5.99 -0.92 -13.72
CA ALA A 72 6.05 -1.44 -12.35
C ALA A 72 5.54 -0.41 -11.34
N ASN A 73 5.13 -0.88 -10.16
CA ASN A 73 4.75 -0.01 -9.06
C ASN A 73 5.14 -0.62 -7.70
N TRP A 74 5.28 0.23 -6.69
CA TRP A 74 5.79 -0.16 -5.37
C TRP A 74 4.95 0.49 -4.26
N VAL A 75 4.18 -0.34 -3.55
CA VAL A 75 3.30 0.10 -2.45
C VAL A 75 3.86 -0.37 -1.11
N MET A 76 4.20 0.56 -0.21
CA MET A 76 4.67 0.21 1.14
C MET A 76 3.55 0.09 2.17
N GLY A 77 2.51 0.92 2.03
CA GLY A 77 1.40 1.00 2.97
C GLY A 77 0.12 1.49 2.30
N ASN A 78 -0.98 1.36 3.04
CA ASN A 78 -2.31 1.83 2.67
C ASN A 78 -3.21 1.86 3.92
N HIS A 79 -4.48 2.14 3.70
CA HIS A 79 -5.51 2.27 4.74
C HIS A 79 -6.07 0.94 5.28
N ASP A 80 -5.54 -0.22 4.84
CA ASP A 80 -5.99 -1.55 5.25
C ASP A 80 -4.93 -2.35 6.02
N ARG A 81 -3.71 -1.84 6.08
CA ARG A 81 -2.54 -2.56 6.59
C ARG A 81 -1.74 -1.64 7.50
N ASN A 82 -1.23 -2.19 8.61
CA ASN A 82 -0.35 -1.50 9.55
C ASN A 82 0.66 -0.60 8.81
N ARG A 83 0.82 0.64 9.29
CA ARG A 83 1.69 1.65 8.68
C ARG A 83 3.12 1.13 8.54
N THR A 84 3.80 1.60 7.51
CA THR A 84 5.16 1.17 7.17
C THR A 84 6.14 1.34 8.33
N ALA A 85 6.10 2.47 9.05
CA ALA A 85 6.96 2.70 10.20
C ALA A 85 6.68 1.74 11.38
N SER A 86 5.42 1.31 11.57
CA SER A 86 5.05 0.30 12.56
C SER A 86 5.46 -1.12 12.14
N ARG A 87 5.38 -1.44 10.84
CA ARG A 87 5.82 -2.72 10.28
C ARG A 87 7.34 -2.86 10.23
N PHE A 88 8.06 -1.74 10.10
CA PHE A 88 9.52 -1.67 10.02
C PHE A 88 10.10 -0.63 10.99
N PRO A 89 10.04 -0.87 12.31
CA PRO A 89 10.55 0.08 13.30
C PRO A 89 12.02 0.44 13.05
N GLY A 90 12.33 1.73 13.08
CA GLY A 90 13.67 2.27 12.82
C GLY A 90 14.13 2.18 11.36
N ARG A 91 13.26 1.80 10.41
CA ARG A 91 13.58 1.71 8.98
C ARG A 91 12.58 2.40 8.05
N ALA A 92 11.73 3.29 8.57
CA ALA A 92 10.69 3.96 7.78
C ALA A 92 11.28 4.66 6.55
N ASP A 93 12.32 5.47 6.74
CA ASP A 93 12.99 6.20 5.66
C ASP A 93 13.55 5.26 4.59
N GLN A 94 14.18 4.15 4.99
CA GLN A 94 14.74 3.18 4.06
C GLN A 94 13.65 2.50 3.22
N MET A 95 12.49 2.23 3.80
CA MET A 95 11.36 1.64 3.08
C MET A 95 10.78 2.63 2.06
N THR A 96 10.62 3.90 2.44
CA THR A 96 10.15 4.97 1.54
C THR A 96 11.17 5.22 0.42
N MET A 97 12.46 5.34 0.75
CA MET A 97 13.54 5.48 -0.23
C MET A 97 13.55 4.30 -1.21
N LEU A 98 13.39 3.06 -0.73
CA LEU A 98 13.34 1.89 -1.59
C LEU A 98 12.23 2.00 -2.65
N ALA A 99 11.02 2.40 -2.26
CA ALA A 99 9.93 2.59 -3.22
C ALA A 99 10.23 3.68 -4.26
N MET A 100 10.93 4.76 -3.86
CA MET A 100 11.28 5.89 -4.73
C MET A 100 12.41 5.59 -5.72
N ILE A 101 13.38 4.73 -5.37
CA ILE A 101 14.52 4.42 -6.24
C ILE A 101 14.24 3.27 -7.23
N LEU A 102 13.21 2.47 -6.98
CA LEU A 102 12.84 1.37 -7.86
C LEU A 102 12.14 1.89 -9.13
N PRO A 103 12.28 1.21 -10.28
CA PRO A 103 11.73 1.67 -11.54
C PRO A 103 10.20 1.69 -11.53
N GLY A 104 9.60 2.65 -12.23
CA GLY A 104 8.15 2.78 -12.38
C GLY A 104 7.54 3.76 -11.37
N VAL A 105 6.42 3.39 -10.77
CA VAL A 105 5.60 4.28 -9.93
C VAL A 105 5.82 3.98 -8.45
N ALA A 106 6.30 4.97 -7.71
CA ALA A 106 6.28 4.95 -6.25
C ALA A 106 4.88 5.34 -5.75
N VAL A 107 4.31 4.53 -4.85
CA VAL A 107 3.01 4.80 -4.24
C VAL A 107 3.21 5.02 -2.74
N THR A 108 2.87 6.22 -2.27
CA THR A 108 3.01 6.63 -0.87
C THR A 108 1.63 6.82 -0.26
N TYR A 109 1.40 6.21 0.90
CA TYR A 109 0.23 6.45 1.73
C TYR A 109 0.51 7.58 2.71
N TYR A 110 -0.45 8.48 2.90
CA TYR A 110 -0.26 9.68 3.72
C TYR A 110 0.30 9.36 5.12
N GLY A 111 1.34 10.09 5.50
CA GLY A 111 2.06 9.91 6.75
C GLY A 111 3.29 9.02 6.64
N GLU A 112 3.48 8.28 5.54
CA GLU A 112 4.73 7.56 5.32
C GLU A 112 5.92 8.51 5.13
N GLU A 113 5.68 9.68 4.53
CA GLU A 113 6.67 10.73 4.29
C GLU A 113 7.14 11.45 5.55
N ILE A 114 6.38 11.33 6.65
CA ILE A 114 6.73 11.84 7.99
C ILE A 114 6.88 10.70 9.03
N GLY A 115 6.86 9.44 8.60
CA GLY A 115 7.08 8.28 9.46
C GLY A 115 5.97 8.01 10.49
N MET A 116 4.71 8.37 10.21
CA MET A 116 3.58 8.08 11.09
C MET A 116 3.47 6.58 11.42
N VAL A 117 3.11 6.28 12.67
CA VAL A 117 2.92 4.93 13.21
C VAL A 117 1.46 4.66 13.58
N ASP A 118 1.11 3.38 13.69
CA ASP A 118 -0.21 2.92 14.10
C ASP A 118 -0.60 3.44 15.48
N LYS A 119 -1.84 3.91 15.62
CA LYS A 119 -2.43 4.23 16.93
C LYS A 119 -3.14 3.00 17.50
N MET A 120 -2.42 2.20 18.28
CA MET A 120 -2.90 0.89 18.78
C MET A 120 -3.82 0.98 20.01
N ASP A 121 -3.97 2.16 20.61
CA ASP A 121 -4.74 2.42 21.83
C ASP A 121 -6.18 2.89 21.58
N ILE A 122 -6.71 2.71 20.35
CA ILE A 122 -8.11 3.04 20.03
C ILE A 122 -9.05 2.11 20.81
N SER A 123 -9.97 2.72 21.55
CA SER A 123 -10.95 1.98 22.36
C SER A 123 -12.02 1.33 21.47
N TRP A 124 -12.72 0.33 22.00
CA TRP A 124 -13.86 -0.27 21.29
C TRP A 124 -14.95 0.77 20.98
N THR A 125 -15.20 1.70 21.91
CA THR A 125 -16.23 2.74 21.73
C THR A 125 -15.87 3.75 20.66
N ASP A 126 -14.57 3.95 20.41
CA ASP A 126 -14.08 4.87 19.38
C ASP A 126 -13.81 4.17 18.04
N THR A 127 -13.86 2.83 18.01
CA THR A 127 -13.67 2.04 16.79
C THR A 127 -14.85 2.26 15.84
N GLN A 128 -14.56 2.64 14.61
CA GLN A 128 -15.56 2.91 13.56
C GLN A 128 -15.44 1.95 12.37
N ASP A 129 -14.35 1.20 12.24
CA ASP A 129 -14.17 0.25 11.13
C ASP A 129 -15.28 -0.82 11.13
N PRO A 130 -16.11 -0.90 10.08
CA PRO A 130 -17.15 -1.92 9.97
C PRO A 130 -16.63 -3.35 10.12
N GLN A 131 -15.40 -3.63 9.66
CA GLN A 131 -14.78 -4.95 9.80
C GLN A 131 -14.57 -5.33 11.28
N ALA A 132 -14.19 -4.35 12.11
CA ALA A 132 -14.01 -4.54 13.54
C ALA A 132 -15.34 -4.59 14.29
N CYS A 133 -16.28 -3.71 13.94
CA CYS A 133 -17.63 -3.68 14.50
C CYS A 133 -18.33 -5.03 14.29
N ASN A 134 -18.24 -5.60 13.09
CA ASN A 134 -18.81 -6.91 12.76
C ASN A 134 -18.10 -8.07 13.48
N ALA A 135 -16.81 -7.93 13.82
CA ALA A 135 -16.07 -8.94 14.56
C ALA A 135 -16.41 -8.96 16.07
N GLY A 136 -16.99 -7.88 16.57
CA GLY A 136 -17.40 -7.71 17.96
C GLY A 136 -16.29 -7.25 18.90
N LYS A 137 -16.70 -6.85 20.12
CA LYS A 137 -15.85 -6.23 21.14
C LYS A 137 -14.61 -7.03 21.53
N ASP A 138 -14.65 -8.36 21.46
CA ASP A 138 -13.51 -9.18 21.88
C ASP A 138 -12.44 -9.31 20.78
N LYS A 139 -12.81 -9.05 19.52
CA LYS A 139 -11.95 -9.26 18.34
C LYS A 139 -11.63 -7.98 17.58
N TYR A 140 -12.20 -6.84 17.97
CA TYR A 140 -12.07 -5.59 17.23
C TYR A 140 -10.60 -5.20 16.99
N LYS A 141 -9.72 -5.34 18.00
CA LYS A 141 -8.30 -4.96 17.89
C LYS A 141 -7.54 -5.70 16.80
N SER A 142 -7.87 -6.96 16.54
CA SER A 142 -7.20 -7.76 15.51
C SER A 142 -7.81 -7.59 14.12
N ARG A 143 -8.91 -6.84 14.01
CA ARG A 143 -9.68 -6.66 12.78
C ARG A 143 -9.77 -5.21 12.33
N SER A 144 -9.58 -4.26 13.24
CA SER A 144 -9.71 -2.84 12.95
C SER A 144 -8.54 -2.32 12.13
N ARG A 145 -8.89 -1.52 11.13
CA ARG A 145 -7.99 -0.70 10.32
C ARG A 145 -7.96 0.75 10.80
N ASP A 146 -8.71 1.10 11.84
CA ASP A 146 -8.70 2.46 12.42
C ASP A 146 -7.29 2.92 12.86
N PRO A 147 -6.39 2.05 13.39
CA PRO A 147 -5.04 2.47 13.75
C PRO A 147 -4.23 3.08 12.60
N VAL A 148 -4.58 2.76 11.35
CA VAL A 148 -3.91 3.26 10.13
C VAL A 148 -4.67 4.37 9.43
N ARG A 149 -5.79 4.81 10.01
CA ARG A 149 -6.71 5.83 9.49
C ARG A 149 -6.80 7.05 10.40
N THR A 150 -5.92 7.16 11.38
CA THR A 150 -5.83 8.32 12.27
C THR A 150 -5.47 9.59 11.51
N PRO A 151 -5.99 10.77 11.92
CA PRO A 151 -5.69 12.04 11.27
C PRO A 151 -4.19 12.28 11.04
N TYR A 152 -3.88 12.98 9.95
CA TYR A 152 -2.52 13.32 9.58
C TYR A 152 -1.87 14.25 10.60
N GLN A 153 -0.56 14.05 10.82
CA GLN A 153 0.20 14.82 11.80
C GLN A 153 0.81 16.09 11.21
N TRP A 154 0.01 17.16 11.08
CA TRP A 154 0.45 18.42 10.44
C TRP A 154 1.49 19.18 11.26
N ASN A 155 1.35 19.19 12.59
CA ASN A 155 2.20 19.97 13.51
C ASN A 155 1.93 19.60 14.98
N PHE A 156 2.49 20.36 15.92
CA PHE A 156 2.35 20.08 17.36
C PHE A 156 1.06 20.64 18.01
N SER A 157 0.14 21.21 17.24
CA SER A 157 -1.12 21.76 17.77
C SER A 157 -2.14 20.65 18.04
N THR A 158 -3.24 21.00 18.70
CA THR A 158 -4.30 20.05 19.06
C THR A 158 -4.91 19.40 17.81
N ASN A 159 -5.02 18.07 17.81
CA ASN A 159 -5.54 17.22 16.72
C ASN A 159 -4.70 17.19 15.44
N ALA A 160 -3.45 17.64 15.52
CA ALA A 160 -2.50 17.64 14.43
C ALA A 160 -1.39 16.62 14.62
#